data_AF-A0A8T4Y1G6-F1
#
_entry.id   AF-A0A8T4Y1G6-F1
#
_cell.length_a   1.000
_cell.length_b   1.000
_cell.length_c   1.000
_cell.angle_alpha   90.00
_cell.angle_beta   90.00
_cell.angle_gamma   90.00
#
_symmetry.space_group_name_H-M   'P 1'
#
loop_
_entity.id
_entity.type
_entity.pdbx_description
1 polymer ?
#
loop_
_entity_poly.entity_id
_entity_poly.type
_entity_poly.pdbx_seq_one_letter_code
_entity_poly.pdbx_strand_id
1 'polypeptide(L)'
;VCGMDPEAEISQGKIVESPDLKSRVEAFREFWDGKYGGIAVQTNIEDQRLGVDVYAITKLEVDIIERKWGQGAKAIGGEVRVYDLDKAIMLKKRGYLVIPDPEDPEVQAAFKSSFIKSFERHSRVGITSKEEFLEDIDKLREQGAKYVSLKTGAYRPTATAYTLKLASEAKIDYITFDGCEGGTGMSPVPMMDEMGIPTVYLETH
;
A
#
# COMPACT_ATOMS: atom_id res chain seq x y z
N VAL A 1 0.29 -6.79 4.76
CA VAL A 1 -0.76 -6.32 3.82
C VAL A 1 -1.96 -7.21 4.04
N CYS A 2 -3.02 -6.71 4.66
CA CYS A 2 -4.12 -7.58 5.13
C CYS A 2 -4.80 -8.34 4.00
N GLY A 3 -4.94 -7.71 2.82
CA GLY A 3 -5.52 -8.40 1.65
C GLY A 3 -4.70 -9.60 1.15
N MET A 4 -3.43 -9.73 1.54
CA MET A 4 -2.55 -10.85 1.19
C MET A 4 -2.56 -11.99 2.21
N ASP A 5 -3.07 -11.73 3.42
CA ASP A 5 -3.13 -12.66 4.53
C ASP A 5 -4.24 -13.71 4.26
N PRO A 6 -3.90 -14.99 4.02
CA PRO A 6 -4.89 -16.01 3.72
C PRO A 6 -5.88 -16.23 4.87
N GLU A 7 -5.47 -15.94 6.10
CA GLU A 7 -6.27 -16.11 7.32
C GLU A 7 -7.08 -14.86 7.66
N ALA A 8 -6.97 -13.78 6.86
CA ALA A 8 -7.78 -12.58 7.06
C ALA A 8 -9.26 -12.86 6.82
N GLU A 9 -10.08 -12.45 7.79
CA GLU A 9 -11.53 -12.49 7.73
C GLU A 9 -12.07 -11.21 7.08
N ILE A 10 -12.82 -11.38 5.99
CA ILE A 10 -13.41 -10.28 5.24
C ILE A 10 -14.93 -10.46 5.23
N SER A 11 -15.65 -9.47 5.76
CA SER A 11 -17.11 -9.44 5.75
C SER A 11 -17.58 -8.21 4.99
N GLN A 12 -18.53 -8.39 4.06
CA GLN A 12 -19.08 -7.30 3.23
C GLN A 12 -17.99 -6.46 2.52
N GLY A 13 -16.90 -7.11 2.11
CA GLY A 13 -15.77 -6.46 1.43
C GLY A 13 -14.85 -5.64 2.35
N LYS A 14 -14.99 -5.76 3.68
CA LYS A 14 -14.15 -5.08 4.67
C LYS A 14 -13.45 -6.08 5.59
N ILE A 15 -12.22 -5.76 5.98
CA ILE A 15 -11.43 -6.55 6.94
C ILE A 15 -12.10 -6.47 8.31
N VAL A 16 -12.33 -7.65 8.90
CA VAL A 16 -12.82 -7.81 10.27
C VAL A 16 -11.68 -8.24 11.19
N GLU A 17 -10.81 -9.14 10.71
CA GLU A 17 -9.61 -9.58 11.41
C GLU A 17 -8.49 -9.87 10.40
N SER A 18 -7.24 -9.55 10.74
CA SER A 18 -6.05 -9.99 9.99
C SER A 18 -4.99 -10.46 10.99
N PRO A 19 -4.83 -11.78 11.19
CA PRO A 19 -3.80 -12.34 12.06
C PRO A 19 -2.39 -11.84 11.74
N ASP A 20 -2.05 -11.66 10.45
CA ASP A 20 -0.74 -11.16 10.03
C ASP A 20 -0.47 -9.72 10.50
N LEU A 21 -1.44 -8.80 10.36
CA LEU A 21 -1.25 -7.42 10.82
C LEU A 21 -1.25 -7.35 12.35
N LYS A 22 -2.18 -8.05 12.99
CA LYS A 22 -2.32 -8.08 14.45
C LYS A 22 -1.05 -8.58 15.13
N SER A 23 -0.51 -9.71 14.68
CA SER A 23 0.72 -10.28 15.24
C SER A 23 1.92 -9.34 15.16
N ARG A 24 2.05 -8.56 14.08
CA ARG A 24 3.12 -7.54 13.94
C ARG A 24 2.94 -6.37 14.92
N VAL A 25 1.69 -5.94 15.12
CA VAL A 25 1.37 -4.88 16.09
C VAL A 25 1.63 -5.35 17.52
N GLU A 26 1.19 -6.56 17.86
CA GLU A 26 1.40 -7.16 19.17
C GLU A 26 2.89 -7.39 19.44
N ALA A 27 3.65 -7.88 18.46
CA ALA A 27 5.09 -8.08 18.59
C ALA A 27 5.83 -6.77 18.87
N PHE A 28 5.49 -5.65 18.21
CA PHE A 28 6.08 -4.36 18.54
C PHE A 28 5.77 -3.96 19.99
N ARG A 29 4.50 -4.11 20.40
CA ARG A 29 4.04 -3.71 21.74
C ARG A 29 4.66 -4.55 22.85
N GLU A 30 4.92 -5.83 22.61
CA GLU A 30 5.58 -6.72 23.56
C GLU A 30 6.95 -6.19 23.99
N PHE A 31 7.70 -5.58 23.07
CA PHE A 31 9.03 -5.03 23.33
C PHE A 31 9.06 -3.51 23.51
N TRP A 32 7.90 -2.85 23.45
CA TRP A 32 7.81 -1.40 23.53
C TRP A 32 7.90 -0.90 24.98
N ASP A 33 8.72 0.13 25.21
CA ASP A 33 8.88 0.75 26.53
C ASP A 33 7.69 1.61 26.97
N GLY A 34 6.69 1.77 26.11
CA GLY A 34 5.51 2.61 26.33
C GLY A 34 5.79 4.12 26.33
N LYS A 35 7.00 4.55 25.94
CA LYS A 35 7.46 5.93 26.02
C LYS A 35 7.88 6.51 24.68
N TYR A 36 8.63 5.76 23.86
CA TYR A 36 9.19 6.29 22.60
C TYR A 36 8.82 5.44 21.39
N GLY A 37 8.46 6.11 20.30
CA GLY A 37 8.10 5.45 19.04
C GLY A 37 6.62 5.10 18.95
N GLY A 38 6.26 4.46 17.84
CA GLY A 38 4.89 4.06 17.52
C GLY A 38 4.87 3.26 16.22
N ILE A 39 3.68 2.78 15.87
CA ILE A 39 3.46 2.01 14.65
C ILE A 39 2.76 2.89 13.63
N ALA A 40 3.36 2.99 12.44
CA ALA A 40 2.68 3.52 11.26
C ALA A 40 2.18 2.37 10.39
N VAL A 41 0.87 2.28 10.20
CA VAL A 41 0.28 1.35 9.24
C VAL A 41 0.16 2.07 7.90
N GLN A 42 1.00 1.65 6.95
CA GLN A 42 0.97 2.16 5.60
C GLN A 42 -0.13 1.44 4.78
N THR A 43 -1.01 2.22 4.15
CA THR A 43 -2.11 1.69 3.34
C THR A 43 -2.13 2.25 1.92
N ASN A 44 -2.23 1.33 0.96
CA ASN A 44 -2.47 1.65 -0.45
C ASN A 44 -3.97 1.65 -0.79
N ILE A 45 -4.32 1.86 -2.05
CA ILE A 45 -5.71 1.88 -2.53
C ILE A 45 -6.45 0.57 -2.22
N GLU A 46 -5.82 -0.59 -2.37
CA GLU A 46 -6.49 -1.86 -2.05
C GLU A 46 -6.75 -2.01 -0.54
N ASP A 47 -5.82 -1.58 0.31
CA ASP A 47 -6.00 -1.59 1.76
C ASP A 47 -7.14 -0.65 2.19
N GLN A 48 -7.24 0.54 1.59
CA GLN A 48 -8.35 1.48 1.83
C GLN A 48 -9.70 0.87 1.42
N ARG A 49 -9.77 0.26 0.23
CA ARG A 49 -10.98 -0.41 -0.25
C ARG A 49 -11.42 -1.54 0.68
N LEU A 50 -10.46 -2.27 1.25
CA LEU A 50 -10.69 -3.32 2.24
C LEU A 50 -10.94 -2.78 3.67
N GLY A 51 -10.88 -1.47 3.90
CA GLY A 51 -11.12 -0.89 5.23
C GLY A 51 -10.04 -1.21 6.26
N VAL A 52 -8.80 -1.44 5.81
CA VAL A 52 -7.67 -1.75 6.70
C VAL A 52 -7.41 -0.60 7.68
N ASP A 53 -7.62 0.65 7.27
CA ASP A 53 -7.46 1.81 8.15
C ASP A 53 -8.36 1.72 9.38
N VAL A 54 -9.64 1.43 9.16
CA VAL A 54 -10.64 1.31 10.22
C VAL A 54 -10.26 0.18 11.16
N TYR A 55 -9.84 -0.96 10.63
CA TYR A 55 -9.38 -2.09 11.44
C TYR A 55 -8.14 -1.71 12.28
N ALA A 56 -7.13 -1.09 11.66
CA ALA A 56 -5.90 -0.70 12.34
C ALA A 56 -6.15 0.32 13.46
N ILE A 57 -6.99 1.34 13.21
CA ILE A 57 -7.30 2.36 14.21
C ILE A 57 -8.19 1.79 15.33
N THR A 58 -9.29 1.13 14.98
CA THR A 58 -10.34 0.80 15.97
C THR A 58 -10.14 -0.52 16.70
N LYS A 59 -9.48 -1.50 16.07
CA LYS A 59 -9.23 -2.83 16.66
C LYS A 59 -7.81 -2.99 17.15
N LEU A 60 -6.86 -2.43 16.42
CA LEU A 60 -5.45 -2.51 16.78
C LEU A 60 -4.95 -1.26 17.50
N GLU A 61 -5.74 -0.19 17.64
CA GLU A 61 -5.37 1.05 18.34
C GLU A 61 -4.04 1.64 17.80
N VAL A 62 -3.88 1.61 16.49
CA VAL A 62 -2.74 2.23 15.81
C VAL A 62 -2.98 3.73 15.67
N ASP A 63 -2.00 4.52 16.11
CA ASP A 63 -2.10 5.98 16.13
C ASP A 63 -1.76 6.65 14.80
N ILE A 64 -0.93 6.00 13.96
CA ILE A 64 -0.37 6.59 12.73
C ILE A 64 -0.83 5.81 11.50
N ILE A 65 -1.46 6.49 10.56
CA ILE A 65 -1.79 5.95 9.24
C ILE A 65 -0.95 6.66 8.17
N GLU A 66 -0.22 5.88 7.37
CA GLU A 66 0.55 6.41 6.25
C GLU A 66 -0.16 6.10 4.92
N ARG A 67 -0.57 7.14 4.20
CA ARG A 67 -1.10 6.98 2.84
C ARG A 67 0.05 6.73 1.87
N LYS A 68 -0.01 5.63 1.11
CA LYS A 68 1.00 5.31 0.10
C LYS A 68 0.54 5.77 -1.29
N TRP A 69 1.07 6.89 -1.77
CA TRP A 69 0.87 7.32 -3.16
C TRP A 69 1.93 6.78 -4.10
N GLY A 70 3.14 6.54 -3.60
CA GLY A 70 4.26 6.13 -4.43
C GLY A 70 5.37 5.43 -3.65
N GLN A 71 6.42 5.09 -4.38
CA GLN A 71 7.68 4.55 -3.86
C GLN A 71 8.82 4.91 -4.82
N GLY A 72 10.04 4.82 -4.34
CA GLY A 72 11.24 5.17 -5.09
C GLY A 72 11.51 4.29 -6.29
N ALA A 73 11.46 2.97 -6.09
CA ALA A 73 11.90 1.98 -7.07
C ALA A 73 11.09 1.91 -8.38
N LYS A 74 9.91 2.54 -8.42
CA LYS A 74 8.97 2.49 -9.56
C LYS A 74 7.78 3.42 -9.40
N ALA A 75 7.31 3.93 -10.53
CA ALA A 75 6.09 4.75 -10.62
C ALA A 75 4.79 3.92 -10.77
N ILE A 76 4.83 2.62 -10.45
CA ILE A 76 3.67 1.73 -10.42
C ILE A 76 3.46 1.16 -9.01
N GLY A 77 2.35 0.45 -8.82
CA GLY A 77 1.94 -0.04 -7.51
C GLY A 77 2.86 -1.15 -7.01
N GLY A 78 2.53 -1.64 -5.81
CA GLY A 78 3.16 -2.86 -5.31
C GLY A 78 2.94 -4.00 -6.30
N GLU A 79 3.96 -4.83 -6.50
CA GLU A 79 3.91 -6.05 -7.32
C GLU A 79 4.35 -7.24 -6.48
N VAL A 80 3.66 -8.38 -6.66
CA VAL A 80 4.01 -9.64 -6.00
C VAL A 80 3.79 -10.77 -6.97
N ARG A 81 4.80 -11.63 -7.09
CA ARG A 81 4.69 -12.89 -7.82
C ARG A 81 3.97 -13.93 -6.96
N VAL A 82 2.97 -14.58 -7.52
CA VAL A 82 2.16 -15.61 -6.87
C VAL A 82 2.31 -16.92 -7.64
N TYR A 83 2.77 -17.96 -6.96
CA TYR A 83 3.04 -19.27 -7.57
C TYR A 83 1.96 -20.32 -7.24
N ASP A 84 0.83 -19.86 -6.71
CA ASP A 84 -0.28 -20.70 -6.27
C ASP A 84 -1.59 -20.19 -6.87
N LEU A 85 -2.33 -21.07 -7.54
CA LEU A 85 -3.55 -20.70 -8.25
C LEU A 85 -4.66 -20.29 -7.29
N ASP A 86 -4.84 -21.02 -6.19
CA ASP A 86 -5.91 -20.75 -5.23
C ASP A 86 -5.70 -19.39 -4.55
N LYS A 87 -4.45 -19.07 -4.20
CA LYS A 87 -4.05 -17.74 -3.72
C LYS A 87 -4.27 -16.65 -4.77
N ALA A 88 -3.96 -16.91 -6.04
CA ALA A 88 -4.21 -15.94 -7.12
C ALA A 88 -5.72 -15.63 -7.26
N ILE A 89 -6.58 -16.66 -7.25
CA ILE A 89 -8.05 -16.51 -7.27
C ILE A 89 -8.52 -15.74 -6.02
N MET A 90 -8.02 -16.10 -4.84
CA MET A 90 -8.35 -15.41 -3.60
C MET A 90 -8.04 -13.90 -3.69
N LEU A 91 -6.85 -13.54 -4.17
CA LEU A 91 -6.46 -12.14 -4.33
C LEU A 91 -7.35 -11.40 -5.32
N LYS A 92 -7.70 -12.02 -6.46
CA LYS A 92 -8.64 -11.42 -7.41
C LYS A 92 -10.01 -11.17 -6.78
N LYS A 93 -10.56 -12.14 -6.05
CA LYS A 93 -11.84 -12.01 -5.32
C LYS A 93 -11.80 -10.90 -4.26
N ARG A 94 -10.63 -10.64 -3.67
CA ARG A 94 -10.39 -9.52 -2.75
C ARG A 94 -10.20 -8.16 -3.45
N GLY A 95 -10.29 -8.11 -4.78
CA GLY A 95 -10.30 -6.87 -5.58
C GLY A 95 -8.93 -6.43 -6.12
N TYR A 96 -7.89 -7.26 -5.95
CA TYR A 96 -6.59 -7.02 -6.57
C TYR A 96 -6.65 -7.24 -8.09
N LEU A 97 -5.76 -6.55 -8.81
CA LEU A 97 -5.48 -6.86 -10.21
C LEU A 97 -4.51 -8.05 -10.25
N VAL A 98 -4.91 -9.14 -10.89
CA VAL A 98 -4.09 -10.35 -11.02
C VAL A 98 -3.97 -10.70 -12.49
N ILE A 99 -2.73 -10.86 -12.97
CA ILE A 99 -2.41 -11.11 -14.37
C ILE A 99 -1.46 -12.31 -14.45
N PRO A 100 -1.69 -13.30 -15.35
CA PRO A 100 -2.91 -13.48 -16.15
C PRO A 100 -4.15 -13.71 -15.28
N ASP A 101 -5.35 -13.65 -15.86
CA ASP A 101 -6.58 -13.79 -15.06
C ASP A 101 -6.69 -15.21 -14.45
N PRO A 102 -6.61 -15.36 -13.11
CA PRO A 102 -6.64 -16.68 -12.46
C PRO A 102 -8.03 -17.36 -12.49
N GLU A 103 -9.10 -16.64 -12.85
CA GLU A 103 -10.44 -17.23 -12.98
C GLU A 103 -10.75 -17.71 -14.41
N ASP A 104 -9.88 -17.41 -15.38
CA ASP A 104 -10.01 -17.88 -16.76
C ASP A 104 -9.65 -19.38 -16.86
N PRO A 105 -10.57 -20.25 -17.34
CA PRO A 105 -10.30 -21.67 -17.50
C PRO A 105 -9.07 -22.00 -18.37
N GLU A 106 -8.79 -21.22 -19.41
CA GLU A 106 -7.62 -21.43 -20.28
C GLU A 106 -6.33 -21.12 -19.52
N VAL A 107 -6.32 -20.03 -18.73
CA VAL A 107 -5.18 -19.67 -17.88
C VAL A 107 -4.94 -20.75 -16.82
N GLN A 108 -6.00 -21.29 -16.20
CA GLN A 108 -5.88 -22.38 -15.24
C GLN A 108 -5.32 -23.66 -15.87
N ALA A 109 -5.76 -24.01 -17.08
CA ALA A 109 -5.25 -25.15 -17.82
C ALA A 109 -3.77 -24.97 -18.20
N ALA A 110 -3.40 -23.78 -18.65
CA ALA A 110 -2.02 -23.42 -18.97
C ALA A 110 -1.11 -23.42 -17.73
N PHE A 111 -1.60 -22.97 -16.58
CA PHE A 111 -0.87 -23.03 -15.31
C PHE A 111 -0.66 -24.47 -14.83
N LYS A 112 -1.72 -25.31 -14.84
CA LYS A 112 -1.63 -26.73 -14.48
C LYS A 112 -0.69 -27.52 -15.39
N SER A 113 -0.60 -27.11 -16.66
CA SER A 113 0.31 -27.68 -17.66
C SER A 113 1.72 -27.07 -17.64
N SER A 114 2.03 -26.19 -16.67
CA SER A 114 3.32 -25.50 -16.53
C SER A 114 3.75 -24.57 -17.68
N PHE A 115 2.83 -24.24 -18.60
CA PHE A 115 3.06 -23.20 -19.61
C PHE A 115 3.12 -21.81 -18.98
N ILE A 116 2.27 -21.57 -17.97
CA ILE A 116 2.33 -20.40 -17.10
C ILE A 116 2.85 -20.88 -15.76
N LYS A 117 3.86 -20.20 -15.21
CA LYS A 117 4.51 -20.62 -13.95
C LYS A 117 4.09 -19.80 -12.74
N SER A 118 3.43 -18.67 -12.96
CA SER A 118 3.09 -17.71 -11.90
C SER A 118 2.09 -16.67 -12.37
N PHE A 119 1.47 -16.03 -11.40
CA PHE A 119 0.66 -14.84 -11.53
C PHE A 119 1.39 -13.63 -10.96
N GLU A 120 1.00 -12.45 -11.41
CA GLU A 120 1.43 -11.17 -10.88
C GLU A 120 0.22 -10.47 -10.29
N ARG A 121 0.31 -10.15 -9.00
CA ARG A 121 -0.65 -9.26 -8.36
C ARG A 121 -0.11 -7.83 -8.43
N HIS A 122 -0.96 -6.90 -8.84
CA HIS A 122 -0.67 -5.48 -8.99
C HIS A 122 -1.59 -4.64 -8.11
N SER A 123 -1.05 -3.55 -7.59
CA SER A 123 -1.79 -2.55 -6.80
C SER A 123 -2.00 -1.31 -7.64
N ARG A 124 -3.11 -0.62 -7.40
CA ARG A 124 -3.37 0.68 -8.00
C ARG A 124 -2.48 1.74 -7.36
N VAL A 125 -2.29 2.85 -8.09
CA VAL A 125 -1.43 3.96 -7.67
C VAL A 125 -2.21 5.26 -7.74
N GLY A 126 -1.87 6.16 -6.82
CA GLY A 126 -2.18 7.58 -6.94
C GLY A 126 -3.50 8.02 -6.32
N ILE A 127 -3.80 9.28 -6.55
CA ILE A 127 -5.07 9.90 -6.19
C ILE A 127 -6.02 9.93 -7.38
N THR A 128 -7.30 9.82 -7.09
CA THR A 128 -8.39 9.98 -8.05
C THR A 128 -8.76 11.46 -8.23
N SER A 129 -8.81 12.22 -7.14
CA SER A 129 -9.04 13.68 -7.16
C SER A 129 -8.48 14.35 -5.90
N LYS A 130 -8.37 15.69 -5.93
CA LYS A 130 -7.97 16.50 -4.78
C LYS A 130 -9.01 16.40 -3.67
N GLU A 131 -10.28 16.51 -4.03
CA GLU A 131 -11.41 16.53 -3.11
C GLU A 131 -11.54 15.20 -2.38
N GLU A 132 -11.44 14.07 -3.10
CA GLU A 132 -11.45 12.74 -2.49
C GLU A 132 -10.29 12.54 -1.51
N PHE A 133 -9.10 13.08 -1.83
CA PHE A 133 -7.97 13.01 -0.90
C PHE A 133 -8.22 13.79 0.38
N LEU A 134 -8.69 15.04 0.28
CA LEU A 134 -8.97 15.86 1.47
C LEU A 134 -10.03 15.19 2.36
N GLU A 135 -11.11 14.70 1.76
CA GLU A 135 -12.14 13.94 2.48
C GLU A 135 -11.62 12.65 3.12
N ASP A 136 -10.73 11.93 2.44
CA ASP A 136 -10.11 10.72 2.96
C ASP A 136 -9.29 11.01 4.22
N ILE A 137 -8.47 12.07 4.21
CA ILE A 137 -7.70 12.46 5.38
C ILE A 137 -8.61 12.90 6.54
N ASP A 138 -9.68 13.66 6.26
CA ASP A 138 -10.64 14.06 7.29
C ASP A 138 -11.33 12.83 7.92
N LYS A 139 -11.75 11.86 7.09
CA LYS A 139 -12.34 10.58 7.56
C LYS A 139 -11.38 9.78 8.44
N LEU A 140 -10.08 9.73 8.11
CA LEU A 140 -9.08 9.06 8.94
C LEU A 140 -9.02 9.66 10.35
N ARG A 141 -9.03 10.99 10.44
CA ARG A 141 -9.00 11.71 11.73
C ARG A 141 -10.29 11.49 12.51
N GLU A 142 -11.43 11.54 11.84
CA GLU A 142 -12.74 11.22 12.45
C GLU A 142 -12.79 9.78 12.99
N GLN A 143 -12.11 8.84 12.33
CA GLN A 143 -11.99 7.44 12.76
C GLN A 143 -11.03 7.25 13.94
N GLY A 144 -10.22 8.26 14.28
CA GLY A 144 -9.33 8.25 15.45
C GLY A 144 -7.84 8.18 15.14
N ALA A 145 -7.42 8.29 13.86
CA ALA A 145 -6.00 8.43 13.56
C ALA A 145 -5.46 9.72 14.20
N LYS A 146 -4.43 9.59 15.05
CA LYS A 146 -3.80 10.74 15.72
C LYS A 146 -2.86 11.47 14.79
N TYR A 147 -2.17 10.71 13.93
CA TYR A 147 -1.25 11.24 12.93
C TYR A 147 -1.54 10.59 11.58
N VAL A 148 -1.51 11.42 10.53
CA VAL A 148 -1.64 10.98 9.16
C VAL A 148 -0.43 11.45 8.38
N SER A 149 0.31 10.50 7.82
CA SER A 149 1.47 10.78 6.97
C SER A 149 1.21 10.41 5.52
N LEU A 150 2.05 10.93 4.64
CA LEU A 150 1.99 10.65 3.21
C LEU A 150 3.34 10.16 2.70
N LYS A 151 3.36 9.00 2.05
CA LYS A 151 4.53 8.52 1.32
C LYS A 151 4.35 8.72 -0.18
N THR A 152 5.28 9.44 -0.78
CA THR A 152 5.34 9.67 -2.23
C THR A 152 6.63 9.08 -2.81
N GLY A 153 6.70 9.02 -4.14
CA GLY A 153 7.83 8.48 -4.89
C GLY A 153 8.69 9.55 -5.56
N ALA A 154 9.62 9.08 -6.38
CA ALA A 154 10.63 9.86 -7.06
C ALA A 154 10.10 10.62 -8.29
N TYR A 155 9.09 11.47 -8.10
CA TYR A 155 8.37 12.14 -9.19
C TYR A 155 9.00 13.48 -9.61
N ARG A 156 8.56 13.99 -10.76
CA ARG A 156 8.96 15.29 -11.30
C ARG A 156 8.66 16.43 -10.32
N PRO A 157 9.43 17.55 -10.35
CA PRO A 157 9.22 18.67 -9.43
C PRO A 157 7.79 19.22 -9.39
N THR A 158 7.07 19.21 -10.53
CA THR A 158 5.67 19.64 -10.58
C THR A 158 4.73 18.72 -9.78
N ALA A 159 4.95 17.40 -9.81
CA ALA A 159 4.19 16.45 -9.02
C ALA A 159 4.56 16.52 -7.53
N THR A 160 5.83 16.76 -7.22
CA THR A 160 6.31 17.04 -5.85
C THR A 160 5.67 18.30 -5.29
N ALA A 161 5.69 19.41 -6.02
CA ALA A 161 5.04 20.66 -5.61
C ALA A 161 3.52 20.50 -5.41
N TYR A 162 2.86 19.74 -6.28
CA TYR A 162 1.45 19.42 -6.12
C TYR A 162 1.18 18.57 -4.87
N THR A 163 2.04 17.58 -4.59
CA THR A 163 1.98 16.77 -3.37
C THR A 163 2.12 17.62 -2.12
N LEU A 164 3.11 18.53 -2.08
CA LEU A 164 3.33 19.46 -0.96
C LEU A 164 2.11 20.36 -0.73
N LYS A 165 1.51 20.90 -1.81
CA LYS A 165 0.30 21.70 -1.72
C LYS A 165 -0.84 20.92 -1.10
N LEU A 166 -1.13 19.72 -1.61
CA LEU A 166 -2.22 18.89 -1.08
C LEU A 166 -1.97 18.46 0.36
N ALA A 167 -0.75 18.07 0.69
CA ALA A 167 -0.39 17.69 2.05
C ALA A 167 -0.52 18.86 3.04
N SER A 168 -0.15 20.09 2.62
CA SER A 168 -0.36 21.29 3.42
C SER A 168 -1.84 21.61 3.62
N GLU A 169 -2.66 21.52 2.56
CA GLU A 169 -4.11 21.75 2.66
C GLU A 169 -4.79 20.70 3.56
N ALA A 170 -4.38 19.44 3.43
CA ALA A 170 -4.85 18.32 4.24
C ALA A 170 -4.27 18.29 5.67
N LYS A 171 -3.33 19.18 6.00
CA LYS A 171 -2.59 19.22 7.27
C LYS A 171 -1.91 17.89 7.63
N ILE A 172 -1.32 17.22 6.65
CA ILE A 172 -0.52 16.00 6.84
C ILE A 172 0.62 16.29 7.83
N ASP A 173 0.84 15.36 8.77
CA ASP A 173 1.80 15.54 9.87
C ASP A 173 3.25 15.47 9.40
N TYR A 174 3.54 14.56 8.47
CA TYR A 174 4.82 14.51 7.77
C TYR A 174 4.69 13.81 6.41
N ILE A 175 5.63 14.11 5.51
CA ILE A 175 5.68 13.53 4.17
C ILE A 175 7.03 12.84 4.00
N THR A 176 6.98 11.61 3.50
CA THR A 176 8.17 10.85 3.11
C THR A 176 8.34 10.92 1.59
N PHE A 177 9.41 11.56 1.14
CA PHE A 177 9.84 11.54 -0.26
C PHE A 177 10.80 10.37 -0.47
N ASP A 178 10.31 9.31 -1.12
CA ASP A 178 11.10 8.13 -1.45
C ASP A 178 11.73 8.32 -2.84
N GLY A 179 13.00 8.74 -2.89
CA GLY A 179 13.74 8.95 -4.13
C GLY A 179 14.07 7.64 -4.86
N CYS A 180 14.58 7.74 -6.10
CA CYS A 180 14.71 6.58 -6.99
C CYS A 180 15.66 5.48 -6.48
N GLU A 181 16.44 5.76 -5.45
CA GLU A 181 17.35 4.82 -4.80
C GLU A 181 16.63 3.80 -3.89
N GLY A 182 15.31 3.97 -3.68
CA GLY A 182 14.51 3.07 -2.85
C GLY A 182 14.49 1.62 -3.35
N GLY A 183 14.51 0.66 -2.42
CA GLY A 183 14.46 -0.76 -2.73
C GLY A 183 13.05 -1.29 -3.04
N THR A 184 12.99 -2.49 -3.63
CA THR A 184 11.73 -3.21 -3.88
C THR A 184 11.96 -4.72 -3.97
N GLY A 185 10.96 -5.51 -3.55
CA GLY A 185 11.00 -6.97 -3.70
C GLY A 185 10.69 -7.47 -5.11
N MET A 186 10.05 -6.64 -5.94
CA MET A 186 9.74 -6.93 -7.34
C MET A 186 9.47 -5.61 -8.06
N SER A 187 10.05 -5.41 -9.25
CA SER A 187 9.80 -4.26 -10.13
C SER A 187 10.35 -4.56 -11.53
N PRO A 188 9.83 -3.94 -12.61
CA PRO A 188 10.52 -3.92 -13.88
C PRO A 188 11.92 -3.29 -13.74
N VAL A 189 12.95 -3.99 -14.22
CA VAL A 189 14.35 -3.52 -14.16
C VAL A 189 14.53 -2.11 -14.75
N PRO A 190 13.95 -1.77 -15.91
CA PRO A 190 14.09 -0.40 -16.45
C PRO A 190 13.52 0.68 -15.53
N MET A 191 12.50 0.38 -14.71
CA MET A 191 11.97 1.36 -13.76
C MET A 191 12.92 1.61 -12.59
N MET A 192 13.67 0.59 -12.18
CA MET A 192 14.64 0.72 -11.09
C MET A 192 15.91 1.43 -11.56
N ASP A 193 16.36 1.13 -12.79
CA ASP A 193 17.66 1.58 -13.27
C ASP A 193 17.60 2.93 -14.00
N GLU A 194 16.46 3.27 -14.61
CA GLU A 194 16.37 4.39 -15.56
C GLU A 194 15.28 5.41 -15.23
N MET A 195 14.45 5.17 -14.20
CA MET A 195 13.32 6.05 -13.87
C MET A 195 13.41 6.66 -12.47
N GLY A 196 12.80 7.84 -12.35
CA GLY A 196 12.67 8.56 -11.09
C GLY A 196 13.73 9.66 -10.92
N ILE A 197 13.56 10.45 -9.86
CA ILE A 197 14.47 11.52 -9.47
C ILE A 197 15.28 11.10 -8.23
N PRO A 198 16.62 11.20 -8.27
CA PRO A 198 17.46 10.99 -7.11
C PRO A 198 17.04 11.82 -5.90
N THR A 199 17.13 11.24 -4.70
CA THR A 199 16.73 11.91 -3.44
C THR A 199 17.43 13.27 -3.30
N VAL A 200 18.73 13.33 -3.61
CA VAL A 200 19.52 14.57 -3.55
C VAL A 200 18.94 15.68 -4.43
N TYR A 201 18.36 15.36 -5.58
CA TYR A 201 17.74 16.36 -6.46
C TYR A 201 16.34 16.76 -5.98
N LEU A 202 15.63 15.88 -5.28
CA LEU A 202 14.36 16.26 -4.63
C LEU A 202 14.58 17.24 -3.47
N GLU A 203 15.71 17.17 -2.78
CA GLU A 203 16.03 18.03 -1.63
C GLU A 203 16.65 19.38 -2.00
N THR A 204 17.22 19.51 -3.19
CA THR A 204 18.06 20.66 -3.59
C THR A 204 17.37 21.63 -4.55
N HIS A 205 16.17 21.32 -5.02
CA HIS A 205 15.36 22.14 -5.92
C HIS A 205 14.23 22.86 -5.19
#